data_AF-A0A7X6XSN2-F1
#
_entry.id   AF-A0A7X6XSN2-F1
#
_cell.length_a   1.000
_cell.length_b   1.000
_cell.length_c   1.000
_cell.angle_alpha   90.00
_cell.angle_beta   90.00
_cell.angle_gamma   90.00
#
_symmetry.space_group_name_H-M   'P 1'
#
loop_
_entity.id
_entity.type
_entity.pdbx_description
1 polymer ?
#
loop_
_entity_poly.entity_id
_entity_poly.type
_entity_poly.pdbx_seq_one_letter_code
_entity_poly.pdbx_strand_id
1 'polypeptide(L)' 'PGLILRLFETTGRPVNAEVRSGDSCLAVALGPHEIKTLRLQWTERGLQGFREVNLLEEA' A
#
# COMPACT_ATOMS: atom_id res chain seq x y z
N PRO A 1 12.22 -11.06 2.59
CA PRO A 1 12.41 -9.62 2.92
C PRO A 1 11.23 -8.82 2.33
N GLY A 2 10.78 -7.75 2.99
CA GLY A 2 9.60 -7.01 2.58
C GLY A 2 9.73 -5.51 2.85
N LEU A 3 8.88 -4.72 2.19
CA LEU A 3 8.81 -3.27 2.32
C LEU A 3 7.49 -2.91 3.01
N ILE A 4 7.53 -1.97 3.96
CA ILE A 4 6.33 -1.38 4.57
C ILE A 4 6.17 0.01 3.99
N LEU A 5 4.98 0.29 3.45
CA LEU A 5 4.58 1.63 2.99
C LEU A 5 3.44 2.15 3.85
N ARG A 6 3.54 3.42 4.25
CA ARG A 6 2.46 4.15 4.90
C ARG A 6 2.09 5.33 4.03
N LEU A 7 0.85 5.34 3.56
CA LEU A 7 0.30 6.33 2.65
C LEU A 7 -0.69 7.21 3.39
N PHE A 8 -0.76 8.49 3.04
CA PHE A 8 -1.72 9.45 3.59
C PHE A 8 -2.32 10.29 2.47
N GLU A 9 -3.64 10.41 2.44
CA GLU A 9 -4.38 11.25 1.51
C GLU A 9 -4.43 12.70 2.03
N THR A 10 -3.88 13.65 1.26
CA THR A 10 -3.70 15.05 1.70
C THR A 10 -4.71 16.04 1.14
N THR A 11 -5.48 15.66 0.13
CA THR A 11 -6.38 16.54 -0.64
C THR A 11 -7.79 16.64 -0.05
N GLY A 12 -8.15 15.75 0.89
CA GLY A 12 -9.48 15.68 1.48
C GLY A 12 -10.53 15.11 0.53
N ARG A 13 -10.11 14.33 -0.48
CA ARG A 13 -10.98 13.70 -1.48
C ARG A 13 -10.55 12.25 -1.69
N PRO A 14 -11.46 11.35 -2.13
CA PRO A 14 -11.06 10.00 -2.51
C PRO A 14 -10.06 10.05 -3.67
N VAL A 15 -8.98 9.28 -3.57
CA VAL A 15 -7.97 9.15 -4.61
C VAL A 15 -7.68 7.69 -4.92
N ASN A 16 -7.39 7.41 -6.19
CA ASN A 16 -6.82 6.13 -6.61
C ASN A 16 -5.34 6.38 -6.94
N ALA A 17 -4.45 5.84 -6.12
CA ALA A 17 -3.01 5.91 -6.29
C ALA A 17 -2.45 4.60 -6.85
N GLU A 18 -1.26 4.65 -7.42
CA GLU A 18 -0.53 3.47 -7.88
C GLU A 18 0.86 3.43 -7.26
N VAL A 19 1.21 2.29 -6.65
CA VAL A 19 2.57 2.00 -6.20
C VAL A 19 3.24 1.13 -7.26
N ARG A 20 4.32 1.63 -7.87
CA ARG A 20 5.05 0.96 -8.95
C ARG A 20 6.47 0.59 -8.53
N SER A 21 6.93 -0.60 -8.89
CA SER A 21 8.31 -1.05 -8.69
C SER A 21 8.72 -2.03 -9.79
N GLY A 22 9.62 -1.58 -10.69
CA GLY A 22 9.91 -2.31 -11.92
C GLY A 22 8.64 -2.54 -12.74
N ASP A 23 8.39 -3.79 -13.14
CA ASP A 23 7.20 -4.19 -13.90
C ASP A 23 5.96 -4.45 -13.02
N SER A 24 6.08 -4.30 -11.69
CA SER A 24 4.97 -4.51 -10.76
C SER A 24 4.21 -3.21 -10.50
N CYS A 25 2.88 -3.29 -10.50
CA CYS A 25 1.99 -2.16 -10.21
C CYS A 25 0.87 -2.59 -9.24
N LEU A 26 0.63 -1.78 -8.21
CA LEU A 26 -0.42 -1.97 -7.22
C LEU A 26 -1.32 -0.74 -7.19
N ALA A 27 -2.59 -0.92 -7.53
CA ALA A 27 -3.62 0.10 -7.33
C ALA A 27 -4.02 0.16 -5.85
N VAL A 28 -4.12 1.37 -5.31
CA VAL A 28 -4.48 1.66 -3.92
C VAL A 28 -5.54 2.76 -3.90
N ALA A 29 -6.74 2.41 -3.48
CA ALA A 29 -7.78 3.40 -3.18
C ALA A 29 -7.54 3.98 -1.78
N LEU A 30 -7.62 5.30 -1.65
CA LEU A 30 -7.58 6.03 -0.39
C LEU A 30 -8.81 6.92 -0.27
N GLY A 31 -9.50 6.86 0.86
CA GLY A 31 -10.55 7.79 1.25
C GLY A 31 -9.99 9.16 1.70
N PRO A 32 -10.86 10.17 1.87
CA PRO A 32 -10.45 11.50 2.35
C PRO A 32 -9.69 11.42 3.67
N HIS A 33 -8.47 11.96 3.71
CA HIS A 33 -7.59 11.92 4.88
C HIS A 33 -7.30 10.51 5.45
N GLU A 34 -7.50 9.46 4.65
CA GLU A 34 -7.20 8.09 5.06
C GLU A 34 -5.68 7.89 5.19
N ILE A 35 -5.27 7.21 6.26
CA ILE A 35 -3.92 6.64 6.40
C ILE A 35 -4.03 5.15 6.13
N LYS A 36 -3.30 4.65 5.13
CA LYS A 36 -3.26 3.23 4.78
C LYS A 36 -1.86 2.66 4.92
N THR A 37 -1.74 1.49 5.54
CA THR A 37 -0.48 0.78 5.67
C THR A 37 -0.49 -0.49 4.82
N LEU A 38 0.53 -0.64 3.98
CA LEU A 38 0.69 -1.77 3.08
C LEU A 38 1.98 -2.50 3.42
N ARG A 39 1.91 -3.84 3.48
CA ARG A 39 3.10 -4.69 3.50
C ARG A 39 3.27 -5.35 2.15
N LEU A 40 4.42 -5.09 1.55
CA LEU A 40 4.81 -5.62 0.26
C LEU A 40 5.84 -6.72 0.47
N GLN A 41 5.59 -7.88 -0.13
CA GLN A 41 6.55 -8.97 -0.15
C GLN A 41 7.20 -9.05 -1.53
N TRP A 42 8.51 -9.29 -1.53
CA TRP A 42 9.25 -9.57 -2.76
C TRP A 42 9.11 -11.04 -3.11
N THR A 43 8.75 -11.31 -4.35
CA THR A 43 8.79 -12.65 -4.95
C THR A 43 9.86 -12.69 -6.04
N GLU A 44 10.16 -13.88 -6.55
CA GLU A 44 11.09 -14.08 -7.67
C GLU A 44 10.64 -13.36 -8.96
N ARG A 45 9.36 -12.96 -9.05
CA ARG A 45 8.76 -12.22 -10.18
C ARG A 45 8.58 -10.73 -9.89
N GLY A 46 9.24 -10.19 -8.87
CA GLY A 46 9.10 -8.81 -8.43
C GLY A 46 8.10 -8.67 -7.28
N LEU A 47 7.47 -7.50 -7.18
CA LEU A 47 6.56 -7.19 -6.08
C LEU A 47 5.23 -7.93 -6.30
N GLN A 48 5.06 -9.09 -5.65
CA GLN A 48 3.81 -9.87 -5.72
C GLN A 48 3.38 -10.28 -4.31
N GLY A 49 2.07 -10.30 -4.07
CA GLY A 49 1.51 -10.50 -2.75
C GLY A 49 1.52 -9.21 -1.93
N PHE A 50 0.40 -8.48 -2.00
CA PHE A 50 0.12 -7.38 -1.09
C PHE A 50 -0.97 -7.83 -0.13
N ARG A 51 -0.76 -7.56 1.14
CA ARG A 51 -1.82 -7.64 2.14
C ARG A 51 -1.89 -6.27 2.78
N GLU A 52 -3.07 -5.66 2.72
CA GLU A 52 -3.37 -4.53 3.58
C GLU A 52 -3.16 -4.97 5.02
N VAL A 53 -2.29 -4.25 5.73
CA VAL A 53 -2.01 -4.56 7.12
C VAL A 53 -2.82 -3.60 7.96
N ASN A 54 -3.90 -4.11 8.56
CA ASN A 54 -4.54 -3.42 9.67
C ASN A 54 -3.57 -3.49 10.85
N LEU A 55 -2.81 -2.42 11.07
CA LEU A 55 -1.91 -2.28 12.23
C LEU A 55 -2.67 -2.13 13.57
N LEU A 56 -3.97 -2.45 13.61
CA LEU A 56 -4.82 -2.37 14.80
C LEU A 56 -4.94 -3.70 15.56
N GLU A 57 -4.27 -4.77 15.10
CA GLU A 57 -4.34 -6.11 15.75
C GLU A 57 -3.02 -6.59 16.39
N GLU A 58 -2.09 -5.69 16.72
CA GLU A 58 -0.97 -6.03 17.60
C GLU A 58 -0.88 -5.02 18.75
N ALA A 59 -1.64 -5.30 19.80
CA ALA A 59 -1.49 -4.76 21.16
C ALA A 59 -1.09 -5.91 22.10
#